data_AF-L5JT45-F1
#
_entry.id   AF-L5JT45-F1
#
_cell.length_a   1.000
_cell.length_b   1.000
_cell.length_c   1.000
_cell.angle_alpha   90.00
_cell.angle_beta   90.00
_cell.angle_gamma   90.00
#
_symmetry.space_group_name_H-M   'P 1'
#
loop_
_entity.id
_entity.type
_entity.pdbx_description
1 polymer ?
#
loop_
_entity_poly.entity_id
_entity_poly.type
_entity_poly.pdbx_seq_one_letter_code
_entity_poly.pdbx_strand_id
1 'polypeptide(L)'
;MARLMPPSARLLTIEINPAYAAITQQMVDFAGLQDKVTIVVGASQDIIPQLKKKYDVDTLDMVFLDHWKDRYLPDTLLLEVSCTAACLGWAGCCCRGCPVDGPQAL
;
A
#
# COMPACT_ATOMS: atom_id res chain seq x y z
N MET A 1 -12.52 -5.66 2.92
CA MET A 1 -11.80 -5.28 1.68
C MET A 1 -11.26 -6.50 0.94
N ALA A 2 -10.39 -7.32 1.55
CA ALA A 2 -9.69 -8.42 0.87
C ALA A 2 -10.57 -9.44 0.11
N ARG A 3 -11.80 -9.73 0.59
CA ARG A 3 -12.75 -10.66 -0.05
C ARG A 3 -13.15 -10.26 -1.49
N LEU A 4 -13.22 -8.96 -1.77
CA LEU A 4 -13.70 -8.43 -3.06
C LEU A 4 -12.55 -8.12 -4.03
N MET A 5 -11.30 -8.37 -3.62
CA MET A 5 -10.14 -8.06 -4.45
C MET A 5 -9.99 -9.08 -5.59
N PRO A 6 -9.57 -8.64 -6.80
CA PRO A 6 -9.19 -9.52 -7.89
C PRO A 6 -8.17 -10.59 -7.47
N PRO A 7 -8.05 -11.71 -8.20
CA PRO A 7 -7.09 -12.75 -7.88
C PRO A 7 -5.62 -12.27 -7.83
N SER A 8 -5.25 -11.31 -8.67
CA SER A 8 -3.89 -10.74 -8.75
C SER A 8 -3.61 -9.61 -7.76
N ALA A 9 -4.64 -9.14 -7.03
CA ALA A 9 -4.49 -8.01 -6.13
C ALA A 9 -3.90 -8.45 -4.78
N ARG A 10 -2.98 -7.63 -4.27
CA ARG A 10 -2.30 -7.84 -2.99
C ARG A 10 -2.71 -6.74 -2.01
N LEU A 11 -2.96 -7.11 -0.76
CA LEU A 11 -3.18 -6.18 0.34
C LEU A 11 -1.98 -6.21 1.28
N LEU A 12 -1.30 -5.09 1.41
CA LEU A 12 -0.25 -4.90 2.41
C LEU A 12 -0.83 -4.13 3.60
N THR A 13 -0.63 -4.63 4.81
CA THR A 13 -1.00 -3.93 6.04
C THR A 13 0.23 -3.76 6.93
N ILE A 14 0.34 -2.61 7.59
CA ILE A 14 1.45 -2.25 8.46
C ILE A 14 0.90 -2.13 9.88
N GLU A 15 1.37 -2.97 10.78
CA GLU A 15 0.95 -3.00 12.19
C GLU A 15 2.17 -2.87 13.09
N ILE A 16 2.16 -1.90 14.00
CA ILE A 16 3.31 -1.64 14.87
C ILE A 16 3.38 -2.64 16.03
N ASN A 17 2.23 -3.13 16.51
CA ASN A 17 2.15 -4.03 17.65
C ASN A 17 2.27 -5.49 17.19
N PRO A 18 3.35 -6.21 17.57
CA PRO A 18 3.54 -7.60 17.14
C PRO A 18 2.44 -8.55 17.64
N ALA A 19 1.82 -8.27 18.80
CA ALA A 19 0.72 -9.09 19.30
C ALA A 19 -0.53 -8.98 18.43
N TYR A 20 -0.86 -7.76 17.97
CA TYR A 20 -1.99 -7.53 17.06
C TYR A 20 -1.71 -8.02 15.65
N ALA A 21 -0.47 -7.91 15.19
CA ALA A 21 -0.06 -8.51 13.92
C ALA A 21 -0.23 -10.04 13.93
N ALA A 22 0.16 -10.71 15.03
CA ALA A 22 -0.02 -12.16 15.18
C ALA A 22 -1.51 -12.57 15.19
N ILE A 23 -2.36 -11.81 15.89
CA ILE A 23 -3.81 -12.03 15.87
C ILE A 23 -4.34 -11.82 14.45
N THR A 24 -3.94 -10.75 13.77
CA THR A 24 -4.36 -10.47 12.39
C THR A 24 -3.96 -11.61 11.45
N GLN A 25 -2.75 -12.17 11.61
CA GLN A 25 -2.30 -13.30 10.81
C GLN A 25 -3.19 -14.53 11.00
N GLN A 26 -3.50 -14.90 12.25
CA GLN A 26 -4.41 -16.02 12.54
C GLN A 26 -5.79 -15.83 11.90
N MET A 27 -6.30 -14.59 11.88
CA MET A 27 -7.57 -14.26 11.27
C MET A 27 -7.52 -14.30 9.73
N VAL A 28 -6.41 -13.89 9.13
CA VAL A 28 -6.15 -14.01 7.69
C VAL A 28 -6.09 -15.48 7.27
N ASP A 29 -5.37 -16.30 8.03
CA ASP A 29 -5.22 -17.74 7.79
C ASP A 29 -6.58 -18.45 7.91
N PHE A 30 -7.34 -18.13 8.96
CA PHE A 30 -8.69 -18.66 9.16
C PHE A 30 -9.64 -18.29 8.00
N ALA A 31 -9.50 -17.09 7.45
CA ALA A 31 -10.30 -16.64 6.31
C ALA A 31 -9.84 -17.21 4.96
N GLY A 32 -8.72 -17.95 4.91
CA GLY A 32 -8.13 -18.47 3.68
C GLY A 32 -7.55 -17.39 2.76
N LEU A 33 -7.08 -16.28 3.33
CA LEU A 33 -6.61 -15.10 2.59
C LEU A 33 -5.09 -14.89 2.66
N GLN A 34 -4.35 -15.86 3.20
CA GLN A 34 -2.89 -15.81 3.37
C GLN A 34 -2.12 -15.49 2.08
N ASP A 35 -2.64 -15.90 0.92
CA ASP A 35 -1.99 -15.65 -0.37
C ASP A 35 -2.18 -14.22 -0.89
N LYS A 36 -3.16 -13.49 -0.34
CA LYS A 36 -3.52 -12.12 -0.77
C LYS A 36 -3.08 -11.04 0.21
N VAL A 37 -2.99 -11.35 1.49
CA VAL A 37 -2.74 -10.38 2.55
C VAL A 37 -1.34 -10.58 3.13
N THR A 38 -0.54 -9.54 3.09
CA THR A 38 0.80 -9.52 3.70
C THR A 38 0.81 -8.54 4.86
N ILE A 39 1.13 -9.04 6.05
CA ILE A 39 1.20 -8.26 7.28
C ILE A 39 2.67 -7.90 7.53
N VAL A 40 2.94 -6.61 7.68
CA VAL A 40 4.28 -6.09 7.97
C VAL A 40 4.30 -5.50 9.36
N VAL A 41 5.19 -6.02 10.21
CA VAL A 41 5.35 -5.50 11.56
C VAL A 41 6.34 -4.35 11.58
N GLY A 42 5.92 -3.19 12.08
CA GLY A 42 6.77 -2.01 12.19
C GLY A 42 6.01 -0.70 12.13
N ALA A 43 6.73 0.41 12.25
CA ALA A 43 6.15 1.74 12.15
C ALA A 43 6.06 2.19 10.68
N SER A 44 5.00 2.94 10.34
CA SER A 44 4.74 3.36 8.96
C SER A 44 5.89 4.16 8.35
N GLN A 45 6.53 5.05 9.12
CA GLN A 45 7.65 5.86 8.64
C GLN A 45 8.87 5.06 8.19
N ASP A 46 9.06 3.88 8.78
CA ASP A 46 10.21 3.03 8.47
C ASP A 46 9.89 2.10 7.29
N ILE A 47 8.63 1.67 7.19
CA ILE A 47 8.18 0.70 6.18
C ILE A 47 7.84 1.37 4.84
N ILE A 48 7.20 2.54 4.83
CA ILE A 48 6.78 3.23 3.59
C ILE A 48 7.96 3.43 2.62
N PRO A 49 9.15 3.91 3.05
CA PRO A 49 10.30 4.06 2.16
C PRO A 49 10.85 2.73 1.63
N GLN A 50 10.52 1.60 2.27
CA GLN A 50 10.96 0.26 1.89
C GLN A 50 9.99 -0.43 0.92
N LEU A 51 8.80 0.13 0.66
CA LEU A 51 7.76 -0.48 -0.19
C LEU A 51 8.29 -0.87 -1.57
N LYS A 52 8.97 0.06 -2.25
CA LYS A 52 9.55 -0.17 -3.57
C LYS A 52 10.69 -1.19 -3.56
N LYS A 53 11.59 -1.13 -2.57
CA LYS A 53 12.80 -1.96 -2.54
C LYS A 53 12.58 -3.37 -2.01
N LYS A 54 11.77 -3.50 -0.96
CA LYS A 54 11.62 -4.74 -0.18
C LYS A 54 10.35 -5.51 -0.53
N TYR A 55 9.28 -4.81 -0.91
CA TYR A 55 7.96 -5.41 -1.15
C TYR A 55 7.55 -5.40 -2.62
N ASP A 56 8.39 -4.83 -3.50
CA ASP A 56 8.19 -4.73 -4.94
C ASP A 56 6.88 -4.01 -5.27
N VAL A 57 6.65 -2.87 -4.60
CA VAL A 57 5.45 -2.03 -4.76
C VAL A 57 5.84 -0.70 -5.40
N ASP A 58 5.62 -0.58 -6.70
CA ASP A 58 5.88 0.64 -7.47
C ASP A 58 4.68 1.60 -7.52
N THR A 59 3.46 1.05 -7.48
CA THR A 59 2.20 1.78 -7.56
C THR A 59 1.23 1.29 -6.49
N LEU A 60 0.41 2.22 -6.00
CA LEU A 60 -0.68 1.92 -5.07
C LEU A 60 -2.00 2.38 -5.70
N ASP A 61 -2.96 1.48 -5.82
CA ASP A 61 -4.31 1.80 -6.32
C ASP A 61 -5.18 2.45 -5.25
N MET A 62 -4.97 2.06 -3.99
CA MET A 62 -5.70 2.58 -2.83
C MET A 62 -4.82 2.50 -1.59
N VAL A 63 -4.86 3.56 -0.78
CA VAL A 63 -4.25 3.60 0.54
C VAL A 63 -5.33 3.90 1.57
N PHE A 64 -5.35 3.12 2.64
CA PHE A 64 -6.20 3.35 3.80
C PHE A 64 -5.34 3.72 5.00
N LEU A 65 -5.51 4.94 5.52
CA LEU A 65 -4.78 5.47 6.68
C LEU A 65 -5.74 5.58 7.87
N ASP A 66 -5.59 4.67 8.82
CA ASP A 66 -6.38 4.63 10.05
C ASP A 66 -5.49 4.27 11.24
N HIS A 67 -4.57 5.18 11.55
CA HIS A 67 -3.65 5.03 12.68
C HIS A 67 -3.46 6.39 13.38
N TRP A 68 -2.28 6.70 13.92
CA TRP A 68 -2.02 7.99 14.56
C TRP A 68 -2.26 9.18 13.61
N LYS A 69 -3.20 10.05 13.99
CA LYS A 69 -3.59 11.23 13.19
C LYS A 69 -2.42 12.14 12.84
N ASP A 70 -1.47 12.30 13.76
CA ASP A 70 -0.28 13.14 13.55
C ASP A 70 0.63 12.61 12.42
N ARG A 71 0.48 11.33 12.05
CA ARG A 71 1.23 10.70 10.98
C ARG A 71 0.55 10.79 9.61
N TYR A 72 -0.69 11.27 9.52
CA TYR A 72 -1.43 11.27 8.25
C TYR A 72 -0.72 12.07 7.17
N LEU A 73 -0.33 13.31 7.49
CA LEU A 73 0.38 14.19 6.57
C LEU A 73 1.80 13.67 6.22
N PRO A 74 2.68 13.35 7.18
CA PRO A 74 4.02 12.87 6.82
C PRO A 74 3.98 11.53 6.07
N ASP A 75 3.04 10.63 6.37
CA ASP A 75 2.94 9.36 5.66
C ASP A 75 2.38 9.53 4.25
N THR A 76 1.40 10.42 4.03
CA THR A 76 0.94 10.73 2.66
C THR A 76 2.05 11.32 1.82
N LEU A 77 2.84 12.25 2.36
CA LEU A 77 4.01 12.81 1.67
C LEU A 77 5.06 11.74 1.37
N LEU A 78 5.33 10.83 2.32
CA LEU A 78 6.24 9.71 2.09
C LEU A 78 5.74 8.78 1.00
N LEU A 79 4.44 8.52 0.93
CA LEU A 79 3.82 7.69 -0.10
C LEU A 79 3.91 8.34 -1.49
N GLU A 80 3.69 9.65 -1.60
CA GLU A 80 3.83 10.39 -2.87
C GLU A 80 5.27 10.33 -3.42
N VAL A 81 6.27 10.36 -2.54
CA VAL A 81 7.69 10.31 -2.95
C VAL A 81 8.18 8.88 -3.18
N SER A 82 7.68 7.92 -2.42
CA SER A 82 8.15 6.52 -2.44
C SER A 82 7.43 5.66 -3.49
N CYS A 83 6.23 6.05 -3.91
CA CYS A 83 5.36 5.27 -4.78
C CYS A 83 4.63 6.20 -5.76
N THR A 84 4.47 5.79 -7.02
CA THR A 84 3.59 6.54 -7.93
C THR A 84 2.17 6.15 -7.58
N ALA A 85 1.53 6.87 -6.66
CA ALA A 85 0.11 6.67 -6.38
C ALA A 85 -0.67 6.95 -7.66
N ALA A 86 -1.37 5.94 -8.18
CA ALA A 86 -2.22 6.13 -9.35
C ALA A 86 -3.31 7.12 -8.94
N CYS A 87 -3.24 8.34 -9.48
CA CYS A 87 -4.20 9.40 -9.20
C CYS A 87 -5.60 9.00 -9.69
N LEU A 88 -6.38 8.34 -8.83
CA LEU A 88 -7.81 8.21 -9.01
C LEU A 88 -8.48 9.52 -8.57
N GLY A 89 -8.53 10.49 -9.49
CA GLY A 89 -9.68 11.39 -9.59
C GLY A 89 -9.73 12.67 -8.74
N TRP A 90 -8.59 13.24 -8.30
CA TRP A 90 -8.56 14.66 -7.94
C TRP A 90 -7.99 15.49 -9.10
N ALA A 91 -8.83 16.35 -9.67
CA ALA A 91 -8.43 17.30 -10.70
C ALA A 91 -7.40 18.28 -10.12
N GLY A 92 -6.12 17.98 -10.28
CA GLY A 92 -5.03 18.86 -9.83
C GLY A 92 -3.68 18.20 -9.57
N CYS A 93 -3.56 16.87 -9.52
CA CYS A 93 -2.27 16.23 -9.24
C CYS A 93 -1.49 15.96 -10.54
N CYS A 94 -0.62 16.89 -10.91
CA CYS A 94 0.32 16.74 -12.01
C CYS A 94 1.64 16.21 -11.43
N CYS A 95 1.81 14.88 -11.35
CA CYS A 95 3.10 14.30 -10.98
C CYS A 95 4.12 14.59 -12.09
N ARG A 96 5.17 15.35 -11.77
CA ARG A 96 6.33 15.53 -12.65
C ARG A 96 7.04 14.18 -12.82
N GLY A 97 7.06 13.65 -14.05
CA GLY A 97 7.91 12.51 -14.42
C GLY A 97 7.22 11.23 -14.86
N CYS A 98 5.89 11.23 -15.07
CA CYS A 98 5.23 10.07 -15.68
C CYS A 98 5.58 10.01 -17.19
N PRO A 99 6.17 8.91 -17.71
CA PRO A 99 6.31 8.72 -19.15
C PRO A 99 4.91 8.58 -19.75
N VAL A 100 4.57 9.47 -20.69
CA VAL A 100 3.32 9.42 -21.46
C VAL A 100 3.43 8.50 -22.68
N ASP A 101 4.22 7.43 -22.57
CA ASP A 101 4.40 6.50 -23.67
C ASP A 101 3.49 5.29 -23.45
N GLY A 102 2.23 5.45 -23.84
CA GLY A 102 1.35 4.33 -24.10
C GLY A 102 1.92 3.48 -25.26
N PRO A 103 1.65 2.16 -25.29
CA PRO A 103 2.06 1.34 -26.42
C PRO A 103 1.36 1.85 -27.70
N GLN A 104 2.16 2.28 -28.68
CA GLN A 104 1.70 2.35 -30.06
C GLN A 104 1.46 0.92 -30.52
N ALA A 105 0.21 0.47 -30.42
CA ALA A 105 -0.23 -0.73 -31.10
C ALA A 105 -0.10 -0.50 -32.61
N LEU A 106 0.75 -1.32 -33.26
CA LEU A 106 0.70 -1.59 -34.68
C LEU A 106 -0.51 -2.47 -35.00
#